data_AF-A0A0P6XF14-F1
#
_entry.id   AF-A0A0P6XF14-F1
#
_cell.length_a   1.000
_cell.length_b   1.000
_cell.length_c   1.000
_cell.angle_alpha   90.00
_cell.angle_beta   90.00
_cell.angle_gamma   90.00
#
_symmetry.space_group_name_H-M   'P 1'
#
loop_
_entity.id
_entity.type
_entity.pdbx_description
1 polymer ?
#
loop_
_entity_poly.entity_id
_entity_poly.type
_entity_poly.pdbx_seq_one_letter_code
_entity_poly.pdbx_strand_id
1 'polypeptide(L)'
;MKLKRIVMIVLSAGWLLPVNLGISSFFSWAQYELEPRLNGVFPGNSFPFLGFAGQMIAVGSIWLAVAITVWVIKVFNYINMGR
;
A
#
# COMPACT_ATOMS: atom_id res chain seq x y z
N MET A 1 10.48 27.45 3.98
CA MET A 1 10.18 26.35 4.92
C MET A 1 9.09 25.35 4.44
N LYS A 2 8.78 25.24 3.13
CA LYS A 2 7.52 24.60 2.69
C LYS A 2 7.66 23.26 1.95
N LEU A 3 8.63 23.12 1.03
CA LEU A 3 8.74 21.91 0.18
C LEU A 3 9.18 20.65 0.93
N LYS A 4 10.21 20.74 1.78
CA LYS A 4 10.75 19.58 2.53
C LYS A 4 9.70 18.91 3.43
N ARG A 5 8.82 19.71 4.06
CA ARG A 5 7.72 19.18 4.89
C ARG A 5 6.69 18.43 4.05
N ILE A 6 6.29 18.99 2.92
CA ILE A 6 5.32 18.36 2.01
C ILE A 6 5.87 17.02 1.51
N VAL A 7 7.14 16.99 1.07
CA VAL A 7 7.78 15.74 0.63
C VAL A 7 7.79 14.69 1.74
N MET A 8 8.12 15.06 2.98
CA MET A 8 8.10 14.11 4.11
C MET A 8 6.69 13.58 4.42
N ILE A 9 5.66 14.43 4.29
CA ILE A 9 4.26 14.02 4.48
C ILE A 9 3.85 13.03 3.39
N VAL A 10 4.12 13.35 2.12
CA VAL A 10 3.81 12.46 0.98
C VAL A 10 4.57 11.15 1.09
N LEU A 11 5.86 11.19 1.45
CA LEU A 11 6.65 9.98 1.66
C LEU A 11 6.06 9.12 2.78
N SER A 12 5.60 9.72 3.88
CA SER A 12 5.09 8.99 5.05
C SER A 12 3.68 8.42 4.86
N ALA A 13 2.86 9.05 4.03
CA ALA A 13 1.47 8.63 3.78
C ALA A 13 1.27 7.92 2.44
N GLY A 14 2.24 7.98 1.52
CA GLY A 14 2.12 7.48 0.15
C GLY A 14 1.85 5.98 0.05
N TRP A 15 2.23 5.20 1.06
CA TRP A 15 1.96 3.76 1.13
C TRP A 15 0.46 3.44 1.33
N LEU A 16 -0.33 4.38 1.86
CA LEU A 16 -1.75 4.17 2.12
C LEU A 16 -2.55 3.97 0.83
N LEU A 17 -2.17 4.68 -0.25
CA LEU A 17 -2.85 4.58 -1.54
C LEU A 17 -2.80 3.16 -2.13
N PRO A 18 -1.62 2.55 -2.36
CA PRO A 18 -1.55 1.20 -2.89
C PRO A 18 -2.11 0.16 -1.90
N VAL A 19 -1.94 0.32 -0.58
CA VAL A 19 -2.59 -0.61 0.38
C VAL A 19 -4.11 -0.54 0.28
N ASN A 20 -4.69 0.65 0.22
CA ASN A 20 -6.14 0.82 0.10
C ASN A 20 -6.64 0.21 -1.22
N LEU A 21 -5.96 0.44 -2.34
CA LEU A 21 -6.30 -0.17 -3.63
C LEU A 21 -6.25 -1.70 -3.56
N GLY A 22 -5.25 -2.26 -2.90
CA GLY A 22 -5.13 -3.71 -2.73
C GLY A 22 -6.29 -4.29 -1.91
N ILE A 23 -6.63 -3.66 -0.79
CA ILE A 23 -7.75 -4.06 0.07
C ILE A 23 -9.08 -3.95 -0.69
N SER A 24 -9.34 -2.82 -1.37
CA SER A 24 -10.57 -2.63 -2.15
C SER A 24 -10.70 -3.68 -3.27
N SER A 25 -9.59 -4.05 -3.90
CA SER A 25 -9.58 -5.08 -4.95
C SER A 25 -9.87 -6.47 -4.39
N PHE A 26 -9.37 -6.78 -3.19
CA PHE A 26 -9.71 -8.01 -2.48
C PHE A 26 -11.19 -8.09 -2.11
N PHE A 27 -11.80 -7.00 -1.63
CA PHE A 27 -13.25 -6.97 -1.37
C PHE A 27 -14.06 -7.07 -2.66
N SER A 28 -13.59 -6.44 -3.74
CA SER A 28 -14.22 -6.58 -5.05
C SER A 28 -14.19 -8.03 -5.54
N TRP A 29 -13.08 -8.75 -5.34
CA TRP A 29 -13.02 -10.19 -5.59
C TRP A 29 -14.04 -10.97 -4.76
N ALA A 30 -14.16 -10.66 -3.48
CA ALA A 30 -15.11 -11.35 -2.60
C ALA A 30 -16.56 -11.16 -3.09
N GLN A 31 -16.89 -9.96 -3.57
CA GLN A 31 -18.22 -9.65 -4.09
C GLN A 31 -18.49 -10.24 -5.48
N TYR A 32 -17.52 -10.13 -6.42
CA TYR A 32 -17.76 -10.48 -7.83
C TYR A 32 -17.37 -11.90 -8.21
N GLU A 33 -16.50 -12.56 -7.44
CA GLU A 33 -16.08 -13.93 -7.72
C GLU A 33 -16.47 -14.92 -6.61
N LEU A 34 -16.24 -14.57 -5.34
CA LEU A 34 -16.46 -15.52 -4.25
C LEU A 34 -17.95 -15.76 -4.00
N GLU A 35 -18.75 -14.70 -3.85
CA GLU A 35 -20.20 -14.82 -3.61
C GLU A 35 -20.94 -15.58 -4.73
N PRO A 36 -20.73 -15.31 -6.03
CA PRO A 36 -21.34 -16.10 -7.11
C PRO A 36 -20.92 -17.58 -7.09
N ARG A 37 -19.63 -17.87 -6.83
CA ARG A 37 -19.13 -19.25 -6.75
C ARG A 37 -19.77 -20.03 -5.61
N LEU A 38 -19.98 -19.40 -4.47
CA LEU A 38 -20.67 -20.00 -3.32
C LEU A 38 -22.14 -20.31 -3.65
N ASN A 39 -22.76 -19.51 -4.53
CA ASN A 39 -24.12 -19.71 -5.02
C ASN A 39 -24.20 -20.62 -6.26
N GLY A 40 -23.09 -21.28 -6.67
CA GLY A 40 -23.05 -22.19 -7.82
C GLY A 40 -23.08 -21.50 -9.18
N VAL A 41 -22.90 -20.17 -9.22
CA VAL A 41 -22.82 -19.38 -10.46
C VAL A 41 -21.35 -19.23 -10.85
N PHE A 42 -21.03 -19.53 -12.11
CA PHE A 42 -19.67 -19.28 -12.63
C PHE A 42 -19.48 -17.78 -12.90
N PRO A 43 -18.56 -17.10 -12.19
CA PRO A 43 -18.29 -15.70 -12.44
C PRO A 43 -17.54 -15.55 -13.76
N GLY A 44 -18.00 -14.64 -14.63
CA GLY A 44 -17.41 -14.36 -15.94
C GLY A 44 -16.39 -13.22 -15.95
N ASN A 45 -15.86 -12.81 -14.80
CA ASN A 45 -14.97 -11.65 -14.73
C ASN A 45 -13.54 -12.02 -15.16
N SER A 46 -12.94 -11.23 -16.05
CA SER A 46 -11.57 -11.44 -16.56
C SER A 46 -10.51 -10.65 -15.80
N PHE A 47 -10.90 -9.80 -14.85
CA PHE A 47 -9.97 -8.98 -14.08
C PHE A 47 -9.26 -9.82 -13.00
N PRO A 48 -7.91 -9.80 -12.91
CA PRO A 48 -7.16 -10.63 -11.97
C PRO A 48 -7.10 -10.02 -10.57
N PHE A 49 -8.24 -9.95 -9.87
CA PHE A 49 -8.37 -9.21 -8.60
C PHE A 49 -7.32 -9.57 -7.55
N LEU A 50 -7.13 -10.87 -7.26
CA LEU A 50 -6.19 -11.32 -6.22
C LEU A 50 -4.74 -10.99 -6.59
N GLY A 51 -4.39 -11.14 -7.88
CA GLY A 51 -3.06 -10.78 -8.39
C GLY A 51 -2.80 -9.29 -8.27
N PHE A 52 -3.76 -8.47 -8.68
CA PHE A 52 -3.69 -7.02 -8.55
C PHE A 52 -3.64 -6.58 -7.08
N ALA A 53 -4.47 -7.18 -6.23
CA ALA A 53 -4.49 -6.91 -4.79
C ALA A 53 -3.13 -7.19 -4.14
N GLY A 54 -2.53 -8.35 -4.44
CA GLY A 54 -1.20 -8.72 -3.94
C GLY A 54 -0.11 -7.75 -4.42
N GLN A 55 -0.13 -7.36 -5.69
CA GLN A 55 0.82 -6.38 -6.23
C GLN A 55 0.70 -5.02 -5.54
N MET A 56 -0.52 -4.53 -5.33
CA MET A 56 -0.75 -3.25 -4.66
C MET A 56 -0.34 -3.27 -3.18
N ILE A 57 -0.61 -4.37 -2.46
CA ILE A 57 -0.11 -4.54 -1.09
C ILE A 57 1.43 -4.53 -1.08
N ALA A 58 2.07 -5.26 -1.99
CA ALA A 58 3.53 -5.31 -2.09
C ALA A 58 4.14 -3.93 -2.37
N VAL A 59 3.57 -3.16 -3.31
CA VAL A 59 3.99 -1.78 -3.59
C VAL A 59 3.85 -0.90 -2.35
N GLY A 60 2.75 -1.02 -1.62
CA GLY A 60 2.54 -0.32 -0.36
C GLY A 60 3.56 -0.68 0.71
N SER A 61 3.86 -1.96 0.89
CA SER A 61 4.88 -2.43 1.83
C SER A 61 6.28 -1.92 1.48
N ILE A 62 6.65 -1.93 0.19
CA ILE A 62 7.93 -1.38 -0.28
C ILE A 62 8.00 0.11 0.03
N TRP A 63 6.95 0.86 -0.25
CA TRP A 63 6.90 2.29 0.04
C TRP A 63 7.02 2.57 1.54
N LEU A 64 6.33 1.79 2.38
CA LEU A 64 6.41 1.90 3.83
C LEU A 64 7.84 1.63 4.33
N ALA A 65 8.51 0.61 3.79
CA ALA A 65 9.91 0.32 4.13
C ALA A 65 10.86 1.48 3.78
N VAL A 66 10.66 2.10 2.62
CA VAL A 66 11.40 3.32 2.22
C VAL A 66 11.14 4.46 3.20
N ALA A 67 9.88 4.71 3.56
CA ALA A 67 9.51 5.75 4.50
C ALA A 67 10.16 5.53 5.88
N ILE A 68 10.11 4.31 6.41
CA ILE A 68 10.75 3.93 7.68
C ILE A 68 12.26 4.16 7.60
N THR A 69 12.91 3.71 6.52
CA THR A 69 14.36 3.85 6.32
C THR A 69 14.80 5.31 6.36
N VAL A 70 14.06 6.19 5.68
CA VAL A 70 14.33 7.63 5.69
C VAL A 70 14.22 8.22 7.10
N TRP A 71 13.19 7.84 7.86
CA TRP A 71 13.03 8.28 9.24
C TRP A 71 14.15 7.78 10.15
N VAL A 72 14.53 6.51 10.01
CA VAL A 72 15.64 5.90 10.76
C VAL A 72 16.94 6.66 10.51
N ILE A 73 17.30 6.90 9.25
CA ILE A 73 18.51 7.68 8.88
C ILE A 73 18.48 9.09 9.49
N LYS A 74 17.31 9.75 9.45
CA LYS A 74 17.15 11.10 10.00
C LYS A 74 17.35 11.13 11.51
N VAL A 75 16.82 10.13 12.24
CA VAL A 75 16.99 9.99 13.69
C VAL A 75 18.45 9.72 14.02
N PHE A 76 19.12 8.79 13.33
CA PHE A 76 20.54 8.51 13.54
C PHE A 76 21.43 9.75 13.35
N ASN A 77 21.20 10.51 12.28
CA ASN A 77 21.96 11.74 12.04
C ASN A 77 21.72 12.79 13.12
N TYR A 78 20.48 12.92 13.62
CA TYR A 78 20.17 13.83 14.72
C TYR A 78 20.90 13.46 16.01
N ILE A 79 20.96 12.16 16.34
CA ILE A 79 21.68 11.66 17.52
C ILE A 79 23.18 11.91 17.40
N ASN A 80 23.77 11.67 16.23
CA ASN A 80 25.22 11.83 16.01
C ASN A 80 25.69 13.29 15.98
N MET A 81 24.81 14.25 15.66
CA MET A 81 25.12 15.69 15.70
C MET A 81 24.95 16.32 17.10
N GLY A 82 24.27 15.62 18.01
CA GLY A 82 24.08 16.04 19.41
C GLY A 82 25.17 15.56 20.37
N ARG A 83 26.20 14.89 19.85
CA ARG A 83 27.48 14.59 20.52
C ARG A 83 28.57 15.49 19.95
#